data_AF-A0A3N0WAT4-F1
#
_entry.id   AF-A0A3N0WAT4-F1
#
_cell.length_a   1.000
_cell.length_b   1.000
_cell.length_c   1.000
_cell.angle_alpha   90.00
_cell.angle_beta   90.00
_cell.angle_gamma   90.00
#
_symmetry.space_group_name_H-M   'P 1'
#
loop_
_entity.id
_entity.type
_entity.pdbx_description
1 polymer ?
#
loop_
_entity_poly.entity_id
_entity_poly.type
_entity_poly.pdbx_seq_one_letter_code
_entity_poly.pdbx_strand_id
1 'polypeptide(L)'
;MHNVLIRPLVKEDALTSYQWRNDPEIWQFTGSRPDITITKEIESEWIEKVLKDDTSKRFAILCDREYIGNVQLTGITDESAEFHIFIGKKAFWGKGISQLATYQILYYAKEVLKLKEVYLSVNPENVAAVKSYQKNNFVVKEQNEEQIKMSVLLSELPAATVSVFVMVYNHAEYLKECIDNILVQKTNFNYDIVIGEDCSKDNSREILLDYQKLYPGKFKLLLYSQNMGAVNNQNEIFKNCKGKYIAICEGDDYWTDPLKLQKQVDFLEENTDYSIHSGHAQRLIEGKLSDVIGNSHHKKTYQLKDFFTQNNLVACTSMFRNYNIHLDYFKNIYFGDWMLYADILTAFPDSKAYVSEECYSVYRVNESGAMLQLEGIKSDQKHFFQIERINHFFKTAYSDQDIITINEYAINIYKYFLIHNDLTGAFNIFWRHFKLINFKIPFRKYLSYFRYRKQLA
;
A
#
# COMPACT_ATOMS: atom_id res chain seq x y z
N MET A 1 -19.66 1.41 -4.56
CA MET A 1 -18.41 0.91 -3.95
C MET A 1 -18.58 0.94 -2.46
N HIS A 2 -18.04 -0.05 -1.75
CA HIS A 2 -18.21 -0.18 -0.32
C HIS A 2 -16.87 -0.42 0.34
N ASN A 3 -16.71 0.05 1.57
CA ASN A 3 -15.66 -0.47 2.43
C ASN A 3 -16.16 -1.78 3.04
N VAL A 4 -15.54 -2.90 2.66
CA VAL A 4 -15.85 -4.23 3.22
C VAL A 4 -14.68 -4.72 4.05
N LEU A 5 -14.94 -5.05 5.31
CA LEU A 5 -13.97 -5.61 6.26
C LEU A 5 -14.57 -6.83 6.96
N ILE A 6 -13.72 -7.74 7.41
CA ILE A 6 -14.10 -8.77 8.38
C ILE A 6 -13.40 -8.50 9.71
N ARG A 7 -14.10 -8.76 10.83
CA ARG A 7 -13.52 -8.69 12.18
C ARG A 7 -14.01 -9.84 13.07
N PRO A 8 -13.29 -10.20 14.15
CA PRO A 8 -13.83 -11.13 15.15
C PRO A 8 -15.23 -10.73 15.61
N LEU A 9 -16.09 -11.72 15.85
CA LEU A 9 -17.40 -11.46 16.47
C LEU A 9 -17.23 -10.85 17.86
N VAL A 10 -18.19 -10.02 18.27
CA VAL A 10 -18.30 -9.49 19.63
C VAL A 10 -19.69 -9.82 20.18
N LYS A 11 -19.85 -9.80 21.50
CA LYS A 11 -21.13 -10.17 22.13
C LYS A 11 -22.28 -9.29 21.66
N GLU A 12 -22.00 -8.02 21.39
CA GLU A 12 -22.96 -7.02 20.91
C GLU A 12 -23.54 -7.37 19.53
N ASP A 13 -22.86 -8.19 18.72
CA ASP A 13 -23.37 -8.67 17.43
C ASP A 13 -24.66 -9.47 17.60
N ALA A 14 -24.84 -10.14 18.75
CA ALA A 14 -26.05 -10.88 19.09
C ALA A 14 -27.31 -9.99 19.09
N LEU A 15 -27.19 -8.68 19.31
CA LEU A 15 -28.31 -7.73 19.23
C LEU A 15 -28.88 -7.61 17.82
N THR A 16 -28.14 -8.03 16.81
CA THR A 16 -28.53 -7.98 15.40
C THR A 16 -28.70 -9.38 14.82
N SER A 17 -27.74 -10.28 15.03
CA SER A 17 -27.70 -11.58 14.36
C SER A 17 -28.84 -12.52 14.78
N TYR A 18 -29.37 -12.41 16.00
CA TYR A 18 -30.51 -13.22 16.44
C TYR A 18 -31.74 -13.03 15.54
N GLN A 19 -31.96 -11.83 15.00
CA GLN A 19 -33.08 -11.55 14.09
C GLN A 19 -32.90 -12.32 12.79
N TRP A 20 -31.68 -12.33 12.26
CA TRP A 20 -31.36 -13.04 11.01
C TRP A 20 -31.45 -14.55 11.17
N ARG A 21 -31.13 -15.08 12.34
CA ARG A 21 -31.26 -16.52 12.64
C ARG A 21 -32.72 -16.99 12.70
N ASN A 22 -33.67 -16.08 12.89
CA ASN A 22 -35.09 -16.38 12.88
C ASN A 22 -35.78 -16.09 11.52
N ASP A 23 -35.10 -15.41 10.59
CA ASP A 23 -35.67 -15.04 9.29
C ASP A 23 -35.56 -16.20 8.28
N PRO A 24 -36.67 -16.85 7.90
CA PRO A 24 -36.64 -18.03 7.04
C PRO A 24 -36.08 -17.74 5.64
N GLU A 25 -36.16 -16.50 5.15
CA GLU A 25 -35.65 -16.13 3.82
C GLU A 25 -34.12 -16.18 3.78
N ILE A 26 -33.45 -15.84 4.89
CA ILE A 26 -31.99 -15.92 5.00
C ILE A 26 -31.52 -17.37 4.94
N TRP A 27 -32.32 -18.29 5.47
CA TRP A 27 -31.99 -19.73 5.56
C TRP A 27 -32.61 -20.57 4.45
N GLN A 28 -33.30 -19.96 3.47
CA GLN A 28 -34.03 -20.67 2.41
C GLN A 28 -33.17 -21.69 1.67
N PHE A 29 -31.89 -21.37 1.47
CA PHE A 29 -30.94 -22.21 0.71
C PHE A 29 -29.86 -22.86 1.58
N THR A 30 -30.02 -22.82 2.89
CA THR A 30 -29.05 -23.38 3.85
C THR A 30 -29.68 -24.56 4.58
N GLY A 31 -28.97 -25.69 4.68
CA GLY A 31 -29.51 -26.93 5.26
C GLY A 31 -29.66 -26.93 6.79
N SER A 32 -29.38 -25.82 7.49
CA SER A 32 -29.31 -25.75 8.96
C SER A 32 -30.06 -24.54 9.52
N ARG A 33 -31.39 -24.56 9.42
CA ARG A 33 -32.24 -23.60 10.14
C ARG A 33 -32.36 -24.02 11.62
N PRO A 34 -32.35 -23.09 12.58
CA PRO A 34 -32.67 -23.42 13.97
C PRO A 34 -34.13 -23.90 14.11
N ASP A 35 -34.34 -25.06 14.73
CA ASP A 35 -35.67 -25.61 15.06
C ASP A 35 -36.37 -24.87 16.21
N ILE A 36 -35.65 -23.96 16.87
CA ILE A 36 -36.12 -23.13 17.97
C ILE A 36 -36.04 -21.67 17.61
N THR A 37 -36.89 -20.85 18.24
CA THR A 37 -36.77 -19.39 18.15
C THR A 37 -35.51 -18.95 18.89
N ILE A 38 -34.61 -18.27 18.18
CA ILE A 38 -33.36 -17.77 18.77
C ILE A 38 -33.62 -16.44 19.48
N THR A 39 -33.41 -16.39 20.78
CA THR A 39 -33.45 -15.13 21.54
C THR A 39 -32.09 -14.44 21.53
N LYS A 40 -32.04 -13.18 21.98
CA LYS A 40 -30.78 -12.43 22.12
C LYS A 40 -29.82 -13.12 23.08
N GLU A 41 -30.35 -13.72 24.14
CA GLU A 41 -29.59 -14.41 25.18
C GLU A 41 -28.98 -15.69 24.63
N ILE A 42 -29.77 -16.50 23.92
CA ILE A 42 -29.29 -17.72 23.23
C ILE A 42 -28.19 -17.38 22.24
N GLU A 43 -28.38 -16.32 21.44
CA GLU A 43 -27.37 -15.89 20.48
C GLU A 43 -26.10 -15.37 21.17
N SER A 44 -26.24 -14.61 22.25
CA SER A 44 -25.12 -14.09 23.04
C SER A 44 -24.29 -15.22 23.64
N GLU A 45 -24.93 -16.21 24.26
CA GLU A 45 -24.27 -17.40 24.82
C GLU A 45 -23.57 -18.21 23.73
N TRP A 46 -24.20 -18.32 22.55
CA TRP A 46 -23.59 -18.98 21.39
C TRP A 46 -22.33 -18.25 20.90
N ILE A 47 -22.36 -16.91 20.79
CA ILE A 47 -21.17 -16.13 20.41
C ILE A 47 -20.04 -16.34 21.43
N GLU A 48 -20.33 -16.26 22.73
CA GLU A 48 -19.32 -16.49 23.78
C GLU A 48 -18.68 -17.88 23.69
N LYS A 49 -19.47 -18.91 23.37
CA LYS A 49 -18.98 -20.27 23.18
C LYS A 49 -18.06 -20.35 21.95
N VAL A 50 -18.47 -19.76 20.84
CA VAL A 50 -17.69 -19.75 19.59
C VAL A 50 -16.39 -18.97 19.72
N LEU A 51 -16.37 -17.86 20.46
CA LEU A 51 -15.16 -17.07 20.66
C LEU A 51 -14.07 -17.82 21.44
N LYS A 52 -14.44 -18.91 22.14
CA LYS A 52 -13.52 -19.80 22.86
C LYS A 52 -13.18 -21.07 22.08
N ASP A 53 -13.76 -21.25 20.90
CA ASP A 53 -13.55 -22.43 20.06
C ASP A 53 -12.37 -22.20 19.11
N ASP A 54 -11.33 -23.02 19.24
CA ASP A 54 -10.16 -22.97 18.37
C ASP A 54 -10.32 -23.80 17.09
N THR A 55 -11.34 -24.66 17.02
CA THR A 55 -11.65 -25.49 15.83
C THR A 55 -12.48 -24.74 14.78
N SER A 56 -12.89 -23.51 15.10
CA SER A 56 -13.53 -22.59 14.16
C SER A 56 -13.00 -21.16 14.29
N LYS A 57 -13.08 -20.41 13.20
CA LYS A 57 -12.80 -18.96 13.19
C LYS A 57 -13.97 -18.26 12.53
N ARG A 58 -14.61 -17.36 13.27
CA ARG A 58 -15.87 -16.71 12.87
C ARG A 58 -15.74 -15.20 12.95
N PHE A 59 -16.18 -14.55 11.89
CA PHE A 59 -16.02 -13.12 11.72
C PHE A 59 -17.34 -12.45 11.34
N ALA A 60 -17.57 -11.26 11.88
CA ALA A 60 -18.56 -10.33 11.38
C ALA A 60 -18.06 -9.71 10.06
N ILE A 61 -18.96 -9.60 9.10
CA ILE A 61 -18.78 -8.82 7.87
C ILE A 61 -19.29 -7.41 8.14
N LEU A 62 -18.41 -6.44 7.96
CA LEU A 62 -18.70 -5.02 8.03
C LEU A 62 -18.78 -4.44 6.63
N CYS A 63 -19.80 -3.62 6.38
CA CYS A 63 -19.93 -2.81 5.17
C CYS A 63 -20.12 -1.35 5.59
N ASP A 64 -19.19 -0.46 5.23
CA ASP A 64 -19.22 0.95 5.65
C ASP A 64 -19.40 1.11 7.18
N ARG A 65 -18.70 0.25 7.96
CA ARG A 65 -18.75 0.12 9.44
C ARG A 65 -20.02 -0.53 10.01
N GLU A 66 -20.99 -0.89 9.18
CA GLU A 66 -22.21 -1.56 9.61
C GLU A 66 -22.03 -3.08 9.62
N TYR A 67 -22.42 -3.76 10.70
CA TYR A 67 -22.49 -5.23 10.75
C TYR A 67 -23.67 -5.72 9.92
N ILE A 68 -23.37 -6.55 8.90
CA ILE A 68 -24.36 -6.97 7.88
C ILE A 68 -24.50 -8.48 7.71
N GLY A 69 -23.60 -9.31 8.26
CA GLY A 69 -23.58 -10.75 8.05
C GLY A 69 -22.33 -11.40 8.61
N ASN A 70 -22.18 -12.71 8.45
CA ASN A 70 -21.05 -13.47 9.01
C ASN A 70 -20.32 -14.25 7.93
N VAL A 71 -19.03 -14.46 8.16
CA VAL A 71 -18.19 -15.37 7.40
C VAL A 71 -17.35 -16.20 8.37
N GLN A 72 -17.17 -17.48 8.09
CA GLN A 72 -16.55 -18.39 9.04
C GLN A 72 -15.84 -19.57 8.36
N LEU A 73 -14.83 -20.08 9.04
CA LEU A 73 -14.20 -21.37 8.81
C LEU A 73 -14.52 -22.30 9.98
N THR A 74 -14.98 -23.50 9.70
CA THR A 74 -15.27 -24.53 10.72
C THR A 74 -14.58 -25.84 10.35
N GLY A 75 -14.46 -26.75 11.32
CA GLY A 75 -13.75 -28.02 11.11
C GLY A 75 -12.31 -27.79 10.68
N ILE A 76 -11.66 -26.78 11.28
CA ILE A 76 -10.28 -26.44 10.94
C ILE A 76 -9.37 -27.60 11.34
N THR A 77 -8.62 -28.08 10.36
CA THR A 77 -7.54 -29.06 10.52
C THR A 77 -6.21 -28.40 10.16
N ASP A 78 -5.11 -29.15 10.18
CA ASP A 78 -3.80 -28.65 9.74
C ASP A 78 -3.76 -28.32 8.23
N GLU A 79 -4.70 -28.85 7.45
CA GLU A 79 -4.64 -28.82 5.98
C GLU A 79 -5.82 -28.06 5.35
N SER A 80 -7.01 -28.15 5.96
CA SER A 80 -8.23 -27.62 5.38
C SER A 80 -9.27 -27.16 6.41
N ALA A 81 -10.26 -26.41 5.91
CA ALA A 81 -11.42 -25.98 6.67
C ALA A 81 -12.66 -25.84 5.77
N GLU A 82 -13.84 -25.97 6.38
CA GLU A 82 -15.13 -25.73 5.72
C GLU A 82 -15.50 -24.25 5.80
N PHE A 83 -15.86 -23.65 4.67
CA PHE A 83 -16.25 -22.25 4.55
C PHE A 83 -17.76 -22.07 4.59
N HIS A 84 -18.21 -21.09 5.37
CA HIS A 84 -19.60 -20.63 5.36
C HIS A 84 -19.69 -19.11 5.36
N ILE A 85 -20.73 -18.60 4.71
CA ILE A 85 -21.03 -17.18 4.65
C ILE A 85 -22.54 -16.95 4.57
N PHE A 86 -23.02 -15.87 5.19
CA PHE A 86 -24.35 -15.34 4.94
C PHE A 86 -24.38 -13.83 5.12
N ILE A 87 -25.24 -13.14 4.38
CA ILE A 87 -25.51 -11.71 4.54
C ILE A 87 -26.90 -11.57 5.13
N GLY A 88 -27.00 -11.12 6.37
CA GLY A 88 -28.28 -11.00 7.05
C GLY A 88 -29.09 -9.76 6.67
N LYS A 89 -28.41 -8.65 6.35
CA LYS A 89 -29.10 -7.44 5.88
C LYS A 89 -29.39 -7.50 4.39
N LYS A 90 -30.64 -7.80 4.03
CA LYS A 90 -31.14 -7.95 2.64
C LYS A 90 -30.81 -6.77 1.72
N ALA A 91 -30.77 -5.54 2.26
CA ALA A 91 -30.39 -4.34 1.51
C ALA A 91 -28.96 -4.39 0.91
N PHE A 92 -28.13 -5.34 1.32
CA PHE A 92 -26.76 -5.54 0.84
C PHE A 92 -26.61 -6.73 -0.11
N TRP A 93 -27.70 -7.46 -0.40
CA TRP A 93 -27.68 -8.55 -1.36
C TRP A 93 -27.40 -8.05 -2.78
N GLY A 94 -26.68 -8.85 -3.56
CA GLY A 94 -26.33 -8.52 -4.95
C GLY A 94 -25.28 -7.41 -5.14
N LYS A 95 -24.76 -6.80 -4.06
CA LYS A 95 -23.80 -5.68 -4.13
C LYS A 95 -22.32 -6.08 -4.18
N GLY A 96 -22.02 -7.37 -4.37
CA GLY A 96 -20.65 -7.90 -4.43
C GLY A 96 -19.93 -8.02 -3.08
N ILE A 97 -20.59 -7.71 -1.95
CA ILE A 97 -19.96 -7.69 -0.63
C ILE A 97 -19.50 -9.09 -0.17
N SER A 98 -20.31 -10.13 -0.45
CA SER A 98 -19.94 -11.52 -0.22
C SER A 98 -18.61 -11.87 -0.89
N GLN A 99 -18.42 -11.44 -2.14
CA GLN A 99 -17.17 -11.69 -2.88
C GLN A 99 -15.97 -11.05 -2.19
N LEU A 100 -16.10 -9.83 -1.69
CA LEU A 100 -15.02 -9.13 -0.98
C LEU A 100 -14.69 -9.80 0.37
N ALA A 101 -15.71 -10.21 1.13
CA ALA A 101 -15.53 -10.89 2.41
C ALA A 101 -14.96 -12.31 2.26
N THR A 102 -15.38 -13.06 1.23
CA THR A 102 -14.84 -14.39 0.92
C THR A 102 -13.34 -14.32 0.67
N TYR A 103 -12.88 -13.38 -0.16
CA TYR A 103 -11.44 -13.21 -0.39
C TYR A 103 -10.67 -12.97 0.91
N GLN A 104 -11.19 -12.11 1.80
CA GLN A 104 -10.51 -11.76 3.05
C GLN A 104 -10.35 -12.98 3.98
N ILE A 105 -11.36 -13.83 4.12
CA ILE A 105 -11.23 -15.03 4.96
C ILE A 105 -10.33 -16.10 4.30
N LEU A 106 -10.31 -16.20 2.97
CA LEU A 106 -9.37 -17.08 2.25
C LEU A 106 -7.94 -16.57 2.39
N TYR A 107 -7.72 -15.26 2.33
CA TYR A 107 -6.43 -14.64 2.58
C TYR A 107 -5.96 -14.92 4.02
N TYR A 108 -6.85 -14.79 5.00
CA TYR A 108 -6.57 -15.19 6.39
C TYR A 108 -6.22 -16.68 6.51
N ALA A 109 -6.98 -17.57 5.85
CA ALA A 109 -6.70 -19.00 5.84
C ALA A 109 -5.30 -19.32 5.28
N LYS A 110 -4.90 -18.62 4.22
CA LYS A 110 -3.60 -18.77 3.57
C LYS A 110 -2.46 -18.18 4.40
N GLU A 111 -2.58 -16.92 4.79
CA GLU A 111 -1.46 -16.15 5.34
C GLU A 111 -1.31 -16.33 6.84
N VAL A 112 -2.38 -16.59 7.58
CA VAL A 112 -2.36 -16.75 9.04
C VAL A 112 -2.50 -18.20 9.46
N LEU A 113 -3.53 -18.92 8.98
CA LEU A 113 -3.75 -20.32 9.35
C LEU A 113 -2.84 -21.30 8.59
N LYS A 114 -2.22 -20.86 7.49
CA LYS A 114 -1.35 -21.68 6.62
C LYS A 114 -2.04 -22.94 6.06
N LEU A 115 -3.36 -22.90 5.86
CA LEU A 115 -4.11 -24.01 5.28
C LEU A 115 -3.73 -24.19 3.79
N LYS A 116 -3.94 -25.40 3.26
CA LYS A 116 -3.76 -25.70 1.84
C LYS A 116 -5.05 -25.57 1.04
N GLU A 117 -6.18 -25.97 1.61
CA GLU A 117 -7.47 -26.02 0.92
C GLU A 117 -8.61 -25.45 1.77
N VAL A 118 -9.58 -24.81 1.12
CA VAL A 118 -10.86 -24.46 1.74
C VAL A 118 -11.97 -25.05 0.89
N TYR A 119 -12.92 -25.74 1.52
CA TYR A 119 -14.05 -26.35 0.82
C TYR A 119 -15.38 -25.82 1.34
N LEU A 120 -16.43 -26.00 0.55
CA LEU A 120 -17.79 -25.61 0.91
C LEU A 120 -18.81 -26.52 0.22
N SER A 121 -20.01 -26.44 0.73
CA SER A 121 -21.20 -27.07 0.17
C SER A 121 -22.29 -26.04 -0.03
N VAL A 122 -22.97 -26.09 -1.19
CA VAL A 122 -24.02 -25.12 -1.54
C VAL A 122 -25.18 -25.80 -2.26
N ASN A 123 -26.41 -25.40 -1.96
CA ASN A 123 -27.60 -25.86 -2.67
C ASN A 123 -27.51 -25.40 -4.16
N PRO A 124 -27.71 -26.29 -5.15
CA PRO A 124 -27.65 -25.94 -6.58
C PRO A 124 -28.59 -24.80 -6.99
N GLU A 125 -29.72 -24.62 -6.31
CA GLU A 125 -30.69 -23.54 -6.56
C GLU A 125 -30.18 -22.15 -6.14
N ASN A 126 -29.17 -22.08 -5.26
CA ASN A 126 -28.54 -20.82 -4.87
C ASN A 126 -27.52 -20.35 -5.92
N VAL A 127 -28.02 -20.07 -7.12
CA VAL A 127 -27.22 -19.65 -8.29
C VAL A 127 -26.35 -18.42 -7.99
N ALA A 128 -26.83 -17.52 -7.13
CA ALA A 128 -26.07 -16.33 -6.72
C ALA A 128 -24.83 -16.70 -5.90
N ALA A 129 -24.96 -17.60 -4.92
CA ALA A 129 -23.83 -18.08 -4.13
C ALA A 129 -22.82 -18.86 -4.98
N VAL A 130 -23.29 -19.78 -5.84
CA VAL A 130 -22.44 -20.55 -6.76
C VAL A 130 -21.58 -19.63 -7.62
N LYS A 131 -22.19 -18.60 -8.25
CA LYS A 131 -21.46 -17.60 -9.04
C LYS A 131 -20.45 -16.80 -8.20
N SER A 132 -20.79 -16.47 -6.95
CA SER A 132 -19.89 -15.78 -6.02
C SER A 132 -18.67 -16.63 -5.65
N TYR A 133 -18.85 -17.94 -5.48
CA TYR A 133 -17.78 -18.87 -5.16
C TYR A 133 -16.85 -19.09 -6.35
N GLN A 134 -17.40 -19.28 -7.55
CA GLN A 134 -16.60 -19.38 -8.78
C GLN A 134 -15.72 -18.15 -9.02
N LYS A 135 -16.23 -16.94 -8.73
CA LYS A 135 -15.44 -15.70 -8.80
C LYS A 135 -14.30 -15.61 -7.77
N ASN A 136 -14.31 -16.44 -6.73
CA ASN A 136 -13.23 -16.60 -5.76
C ASN A 136 -12.44 -17.89 -6.01
N ASN A 137 -12.45 -18.39 -7.26
CA ASN A 137 -11.70 -19.56 -7.72
C ASN A 137 -12.10 -20.89 -7.06
N PHE A 138 -13.26 -20.97 -6.41
CA PHE A 138 -13.80 -22.27 -6.03
C PHE A 138 -14.16 -23.07 -7.27
N VAL A 139 -13.68 -24.31 -7.33
CA VAL A 139 -13.98 -25.27 -8.39
C VAL A 139 -14.95 -26.32 -7.88
N VAL A 140 -15.87 -26.77 -8.74
CA VAL A 140 -16.79 -27.88 -8.42
C VAL A 140 -15.99 -29.17 -8.32
N LYS A 141 -16.17 -29.90 -7.22
CA LYS A 141 -15.56 -31.22 -6.99
C LYS A 141 -16.57 -32.35 -7.17
N GLU A 142 -17.79 -32.13 -6.73
CA GLU A 142 -18.90 -33.08 -6.80
C GLU A 142 -20.21 -32.29 -6.92
N GLN A 143 -21.18 -32.83 -7.66
CA GLN A 143 -22.50 -32.24 -7.80
C GLN A 143 -23.57 -33.33 -7.91
N ASN A 144 -24.65 -33.16 -7.15
CA ASN A 144 -25.88 -33.93 -7.26
C ASN A 144 -27.10 -32.98 -7.20
N GLU A 145 -28.31 -33.53 -7.14
CA GLU A 145 -29.56 -32.75 -7.12
C GLU A 145 -29.74 -31.92 -5.83
N GLU A 146 -29.12 -32.33 -4.71
CA GLU A 146 -29.28 -31.69 -3.41
C GLU A 146 -28.16 -30.68 -3.11
N GLN A 147 -26.94 -30.92 -3.60
CA GLN A 147 -25.75 -30.17 -3.21
C GLN A 147 -24.67 -30.12 -4.30
N ILE A 148 -23.99 -28.97 -4.37
CA ILE A 148 -22.71 -28.79 -5.08
C ILE A 148 -21.61 -28.66 -4.02
N LYS A 149 -20.61 -29.54 -4.08
CA LYS A 149 -19.38 -29.42 -3.28
C LYS A 149 -18.33 -28.71 -4.10
N MET A 150 -17.72 -27.70 -3.51
CA MET A 150 -16.68 -26.90 -4.14
C MET A 150 -15.46 -26.78 -3.24
N SER A 151 -14.28 -26.58 -3.81
CA SER A 151 -13.10 -26.21 -3.03
C SER A 151 -12.16 -25.31 -3.80
N VAL A 152 -11.25 -24.66 -3.08
CA VAL A 152 -10.18 -23.83 -3.62
C VAL A 152 -8.86 -24.22 -2.97
N LEU A 153 -7.82 -24.39 -3.78
CA LEU A 153 -6.45 -24.51 -3.29
C LEU A 153 -5.95 -23.09 -2.99
N LEU A 154 -5.48 -22.84 -1.77
CA LEU A 154 -5.05 -21.50 -1.35
C LEU A 154 -3.76 -21.04 -2.06
N SER A 155 -3.01 -21.97 -2.66
CA SER A 155 -1.94 -21.68 -3.61
C SER A 155 -2.44 -20.97 -4.89
N GLU A 156 -3.70 -21.20 -5.28
CA GLU A 156 -4.36 -20.63 -6.46
C GLU A 156 -5.20 -19.39 -6.14
N LEU A 157 -5.26 -18.97 -4.86
CA LEU A 157 -5.91 -17.72 -4.48
C LEU A 157 -5.20 -16.55 -5.18
N PRO A 158 -5.90 -15.77 -6.02
CA PRO A 158 -5.27 -14.66 -6.74
C PRO A 158 -4.77 -13.60 -5.77
N ALA A 159 -3.74 -12.86 -6.17
CA ALA A 159 -3.32 -11.68 -5.44
C ALA A 159 -4.46 -10.65 -5.40
N ALA A 160 -4.47 -9.81 -4.37
CA ALA A 160 -5.36 -8.68 -4.28
C ALA A 160 -5.11 -7.73 -5.48
N THR A 161 -6.09 -6.91 -5.88
CA THR A 161 -5.87 -5.99 -7.02
C THR A 161 -4.82 -4.94 -6.70
N VAL A 162 -4.80 -4.44 -5.47
CA VAL A 162 -3.83 -3.47 -4.98
C VAL A 162 -3.11 -4.03 -3.76
N SER A 163 -1.79 -3.88 -3.71
CA SER A 163 -1.01 -3.98 -2.48
C SER A 163 -0.65 -2.60 -1.97
N VAL A 164 -1.08 -2.28 -0.74
CA VAL A 164 -0.71 -1.04 -0.07
C VAL A 164 0.64 -1.26 0.62
N PHE A 165 1.66 -0.55 0.14
CA PHE A 165 3.01 -0.55 0.67
C PHE A 165 3.08 0.40 1.87
N VAL A 166 3.52 -0.10 3.03
CA VAL A 166 3.71 0.72 4.24
C VAL A 166 5.05 0.39 4.91
N MET A 167 5.88 1.41 5.11
CA MET A 167 7.11 1.32 5.90
C MET A 167 6.88 1.88 7.31
N VAL A 168 7.39 1.17 8.32
CA VAL A 168 7.23 1.53 9.72
C VAL A 168 8.56 1.40 10.46
N TYR A 169 8.98 2.48 11.11
CA TYR A 169 10.06 2.47 12.09
C TYR A 169 9.86 3.60 13.12
N ASN A 170 9.50 3.26 14.35
CA ASN A 170 9.19 4.22 15.42
C ASN A 170 8.04 5.20 15.07
N HIS A 171 6.94 4.69 14.52
CA HIS A 171 5.79 5.50 14.08
C HIS A 171 4.55 5.35 14.99
N ALA A 172 4.69 4.89 16.24
CA ALA A 172 3.54 4.52 17.08
C ALA A 172 2.51 5.65 17.26
N GLU A 173 2.97 6.90 17.25
CA GLU A 173 2.12 8.10 17.35
C GLU A 173 1.20 8.29 16.13
N TYR A 174 1.66 7.93 14.93
CA TYR A 174 0.99 8.23 13.66
C TYR A 174 0.26 7.03 13.06
N LEU A 175 0.71 5.83 13.44
CA LEU A 175 0.40 4.58 12.75
C LEU A 175 -1.09 4.23 12.77
N LYS A 176 -1.81 4.56 13.85
CA LYS A 176 -3.27 4.33 13.94
C LYS A 176 -4.03 5.12 12.88
N GLU A 177 -3.73 6.41 12.76
CA GLU A 177 -4.38 7.27 11.76
C GLU A 177 -4.00 6.86 10.33
N CYS A 178 -2.75 6.44 10.10
CA CYS A 178 -2.33 5.86 8.83
C CYS A 178 -3.20 4.64 8.46
N ILE A 179 -3.28 3.65 9.35
CA ILE A 179 -3.96 2.38 9.09
C ILE A 179 -5.48 2.57 8.97
N ASP A 180 -6.09 3.36 9.86
CA ASP A 180 -7.52 3.64 9.83
C ASP A 180 -7.93 4.26 8.48
N ASN A 181 -7.12 5.18 7.95
CA ASN A 181 -7.39 5.84 6.67
C ASN A 181 -7.15 4.93 5.44
N ILE A 182 -6.28 3.93 5.56
CA ILE A 182 -6.16 2.86 4.56
C ILE A 182 -7.39 1.94 4.64
N LEU A 183 -7.84 1.57 5.85
CA LEU A 183 -8.96 0.64 6.04
C LEU A 183 -10.32 1.23 5.65
N VAL A 184 -10.48 2.55 5.59
CA VAL A 184 -11.73 3.19 5.13
C VAL A 184 -11.91 3.21 3.62
N GLN A 185 -10.91 2.77 2.84
CA GLN A 185 -10.97 2.77 1.38
C GLN A 185 -12.15 1.93 0.86
N LYS A 186 -12.94 2.53 -0.04
CA LYS A 186 -14.10 1.93 -0.68
C LYS A 186 -13.75 1.51 -2.09
N THR A 187 -13.86 0.22 -2.37
CA THR A 187 -13.46 -0.38 -3.65
C THR A 187 -14.48 -1.41 -4.11
N ASN A 188 -14.43 -1.79 -5.40
CA ASN A 188 -15.12 -2.97 -5.94
C ASN A 188 -14.18 -4.20 -6.07
N PHE A 189 -12.93 -4.05 -5.62
CA PHE A 189 -11.89 -5.09 -5.59
C PHE A 189 -11.28 -5.23 -4.19
N ASN A 190 -10.54 -6.32 -3.93
CA ASN A 190 -9.77 -6.46 -2.70
C ASN A 190 -8.39 -5.79 -2.82
N TYR A 191 -7.90 -5.34 -1.67
CA TYR A 191 -6.53 -4.87 -1.47
C TYR A 191 -5.97 -5.51 -0.19
N ASP A 192 -4.66 -5.72 -0.17
CA ASP A 192 -3.90 -6.10 1.03
C ASP A 192 -2.98 -4.95 1.48
N ILE A 193 -2.58 -4.98 2.75
CA ILE A 193 -1.72 -3.99 3.39
C ILE A 193 -0.43 -4.71 3.77
N VAL A 194 0.64 -4.44 3.04
CA VAL A 194 1.96 -5.04 3.22
C VAL A 194 2.82 -4.07 4.02
N ILE A 195 3.12 -4.44 5.26
CA ILE A 195 3.81 -3.57 6.22
C ILE A 195 5.15 -4.17 6.57
N GLY A 196 6.22 -3.41 6.36
CA GLY A 196 7.55 -3.74 6.86
C GLY A 196 7.88 -2.96 8.11
N GLU A 197 7.90 -3.66 9.24
CA GLU A 197 8.15 -3.10 10.57
C GLU A 197 9.61 -3.33 10.97
N ASP A 198 10.43 -2.26 10.92
CA ASP A 198 11.90 -2.30 10.96
C ASP A 198 12.50 -2.38 12.38
N CYS A 199 11.93 -3.24 13.22
CA CYS A 199 12.33 -3.44 14.61
C CYS A 199 12.32 -2.12 15.41
N SER A 200 11.15 -1.48 15.42
CA SER A 200 10.87 -0.27 16.18
C SER A 200 11.13 -0.48 17.67
N LYS A 201 11.51 0.60 18.34
CA LYS A 201 11.76 0.65 19.80
C LYS A 201 10.57 1.18 20.58
N ASP A 202 9.55 1.67 19.89
CA ASP A 202 8.27 2.09 20.44
C ASP A 202 7.19 1.02 20.24
N ASN A 203 5.94 1.37 20.54
CA ASN A 203 4.81 0.45 20.46
C ASN A 203 4.27 0.21 19.03
N SER A 204 5.04 0.51 17.97
CA SER A 204 4.58 0.35 16.58
C SER A 204 4.20 -1.09 16.28
N ARG A 205 5.01 -2.06 16.74
CA ARG A 205 4.79 -3.49 16.48
C ARG A 205 3.51 -4.00 17.14
N GLU A 206 3.27 -3.63 18.38
CA GLU A 206 2.08 -4.01 19.14
C GLU A 206 0.82 -3.47 18.46
N ILE A 207 0.84 -2.21 18.02
CA ILE A 207 -0.27 -1.62 17.26
C ILE A 207 -0.57 -2.44 16.00
N LEU A 208 0.45 -2.81 15.22
CA LEU A 208 0.25 -3.63 14.01
C LEU A 208 -0.35 -5.00 14.30
N LEU A 209 0.12 -5.68 15.34
CA LEU A 209 -0.40 -6.98 15.75
C LEU A 209 -1.86 -6.89 16.18
N ASP A 210 -2.26 -5.82 16.87
CA ASP A 210 -3.64 -5.59 17.27
C ASP A 210 -4.55 -5.33 16.04
N TYR A 211 -4.10 -4.55 15.07
CA TYR A 211 -4.83 -4.35 13.81
C TYR A 211 -4.96 -5.64 13.00
N GLN A 212 -3.91 -6.46 12.91
CA GLN A 212 -3.98 -7.74 12.20
C GLN A 212 -4.99 -8.70 12.86
N LYS A 213 -5.08 -8.73 14.20
CA LYS A 213 -6.10 -9.49 14.91
C LYS A 213 -7.51 -8.96 14.65
N LEU A 214 -7.67 -7.64 14.62
CA LEU A 214 -8.97 -6.99 14.40
C LEU A 214 -9.46 -7.15 12.96
N TYR A 215 -8.56 -7.22 11.97
CA TYR A 215 -8.88 -7.33 10.54
C TYR A 215 -8.06 -8.46 9.86
N PRO A 216 -8.39 -9.73 10.15
CA PRO A 216 -7.56 -10.89 9.83
C PRO A 216 -7.25 -11.13 8.33
N GLY A 217 -8.04 -10.53 7.43
CA GLY A 217 -7.90 -10.69 5.98
C GLY A 217 -7.22 -9.53 5.25
N LYS A 218 -6.59 -8.58 5.97
CA LYS A 218 -6.03 -7.35 5.38
C LYS A 218 -4.53 -7.22 5.43
N PHE A 219 -3.86 -7.80 6.41
CA PHE A 219 -2.47 -7.45 6.73
C PHE A 219 -1.50 -8.57 6.41
N LYS A 220 -0.41 -8.21 5.73
CA LYS A 220 0.84 -8.97 5.64
C LYS A 220 1.94 -8.21 6.36
N LEU A 221 2.22 -8.64 7.59
CA LEU A 221 3.24 -8.02 8.44
C LEU A 221 4.59 -8.72 8.23
N LEU A 222 5.60 -7.94 7.86
CA LEU A 222 7.01 -8.35 7.83
C LEU A 222 7.68 -7.78 9.08
N LEU A 223 7.80 -8.60 10.13
CA LEU A 223 8.33 -8.22 11.43
C LEU A 223 9.78 -8.68 11.56
N TYR A 224 10.75 -7.76 11.57
CA TYR A 224 12.16 -8.12 11.59
C TYR A 224 12.72 -8.19 13.01
N SER A 225 13.65 -9.11 13.27
CA SER A 225 14.29 -9.27 14.59
C SER A 225 15.35 -8.19 14.90
N GLN A 226 15.76 -7.43 13.89
CA GLN A 226 16.73 -6.34 13.98
C GLN A 226 16.39 -5.27 12.94
N ASN A 227 16.84 -4.04 13.16
CA ASN A 227 16.71 -2.97 12.17
C ASN A 227 17.60 -3.29 10.95
N MET A 228 16.96 -3.48 9.79
CA MET A 228 17.63 -3.78 8.53
C MET A 228 17.95 -2.51 7.72
N GLY A 229 17.38 -1.38 8.13
CA GLY A 229 17.48 -0.10 7.45
C GLY A 229 16.45 0.05 6.32
N ALA A 230 16.12 1.30 6.02
CA ALA A 230 15.05 1.68 5.09
C ALA A 230 15.10 0.96 3.73
N VAL A 231 16.29 0.87 3.10
CA VAL A 231 16.43 0.26 1.77
C VAL A 231 16.12 -1.24 1.78
N ASN A 232 16.64 -1.98 2.76
CA ASN A 232 16.38 -3.42 2.86
C ASN A 232 14.93 -3.70 3.22
N ASN A 233 14.37 -2.90 4.13
CA ASN A 233 12.95 -3.00 4.47
C ASN A 233 12.06 -2.73 3.25
N GLN A 234 12.28 -1.62 2.53
CA GLN A 234 11.60 -1.28 1.28
C GLN A 234 11.63 -2.43 0.27
N ASN A 235 12.81 -3.01 0.06
CA ASN A 235 13.00 -4.12 -0.88
C ASN A 235 12.18 -5.35 -0.49
N GLU A 236 12.17 -5.73 0.78
CA GLU A 236 11.37 -6.87 1.26
C GLU A 236 9.86 -6.61 1.16
N ILE A 237 9.40 -5.37 1.41
CA ILE A 237 7.99 -5.02 1.21
C ILE A 237 7.62 -5.16 -0.27
N PHE A 238 8.40 -4.60 -1.20
CA PHE A 238 8.12 -4.70 -2.63
C PHE A 238 8.08 -6.15 -3.14
N LYS A 239 8.97 -7.03 -2.64
CA LYS A 239 8.91 -8.47 -2.96
C LYS A 239 7.60 -9.11 -2.53
N ASN A 240 6.97 -8.59 -1.47
CA ASN A 240 5.76 -9.12 -0.89
C ASN A 240 4.47 -8.45 -1.38
N CYS A 241 4.56 -7.28 -2.02
CA CYS A 241 3.47 -6.65 -2.76
C CYS A 241 3.17 -7.45 -4.04
N LYS A 242 2.06 -8.21 -4.04
CA LYS A 242 1.69 -9.08 -5.16
C LYS A 242 0.55 -8.55 -6.02
N GLY A 243 -0.09 -7.45 -5.60
CA GLY A 243 -1.21 -6.92 -6.35
C GLY A 243 -0.82 -6.39 -7.73
N LYS A 244 -1.80 -6.31 -8.63
CA LYS A 244 -1.60 -5.73 -9.98
C LYS A 244 -1.10 -4.28 -9.90
N TYR A 245 -1.48 -3.57 -8.84
CA TYR A 245 -1.02 -2.24 -8.53
C TYR A 245 -0.39 -2.18 -7.14
N ILE A 246 0.55 -1.27 -6.95
CA ILE A 246 1.11 -0.94 -5.64
C ILE A 246 0.75 0.51 -5.33
N ALA A 247 0.18 0.75 -4.16
CA ALA A 247 -0.11 2.09 -3.65
C ALA A 247 0.76 2.37 -2.41
N ILE A 248 1.43 3.51 -2.37
CA ILE A 248 2.33 3.86 -1.25
C ILE A 248 1.56 4.67 -0.20
N CYS A 249 1.71 4.31 1.07
CA CYS A 249 1.36 5.13 2.22
C CYS A 249 2.41 4.90 3.31
N GLU A 250 3.20 5.91 3.66
CA GLU A 250 4.20 5.77 4.72
C GLU A 250 3.51 5.75 6.10
N GLY A 251 4.10 5.04 7.07
CA GLY A 251 3.45 4.81 8.37
C GLY A 251 3.24 6.06 9.23
N ASP A 252 3.93 7.15 8.88
CA ASP A 252 3.84 8.48 9.46
C ASP A 252 3.03 9.47 8.60
N ASP A 253 2.37 9.00 7.53
CA ASP A 253 1.41 9.76 6.71
C ASP A 253 -0.01 9.18 6.82
N TYR A 254 -1.00 9.80 6.17
CA TYR A 254 -2.34 9.22 6.05
C TYR A 254 -3.10 9.73 4.82
N TRP A 255 -3.91 8.85 4.24
CA TRP A 255 -4.82 9.22 3.15
C TRP A 255 -6.05 9.97 3.64
N THR A 256 -6.62 10.83 2.81
CA THR A 256 -7.80 11.65 3.13
C THR A 256 -9.02 11.31 2.28
N ASP A 257 -8.82 10.76 1.08
CA ASP A 257 -9.92 10.39 0.18
C ASP A 257 -10.26 8.89 0.31
N PRO A 258 -11.47 8.51 0.78
CA PRO A 258 -11.87 7.11 0.88
C PRO A 258 -12.08 6.41 -0.47
N LEU A 259 -12.00 7.14 -1.60
CA LEU A 259 -12.08 6.59 -2.96
C LEU A 259 -10.73 6.61 -3.68
N LYS A 260 -9.63 7.00 -3.02
CA LYS A 260 -8.29 7.07 -3.63
C LYS A 260 -7.95 5.81 -4.41
N LEU A 261 -8.04 4.64 -3.77
CA LEU A 261 -7.68 3.38 -4.41
C LEU A 261 -8.53 3.08 -5.65
N GLN A 262 -9.85 3.31 -5.58
CA GLN A 262 -10.71 3.09 -6.74
C GLN A 262 -10.35 4.06 -7.87
N LYS A 263 -10.33 5.37 -7.60
CA LYS A 263 -10.06 6.40 -8.61
C LYS A 263 -8.76 6.11 -9.38
N GLN A 264 -7.72 5.71 -8.65
CA GLN A 264 -6.42 5.40 -9.24
C GLN A 264 -6.42 4.11 -10.06
N VAL A 265 -7.09 3.05 -9.59
CA VAL A 265 -7.24 1.81 -10.36
C VAL A 265 -8.07 2.06 -11.61
N ASP A 266 -9.22 2.70 -11.51
CA ASP A 266 -10.10 2.99 -12.66
C ASP A 266 -9.34 3.77 -13.74
N PHE A 267 -8.63 4.83 -13.35
CA PHE A 267 -7.80 5.60 -14.28
C PHE A 267 -6.74 4.74 -14.95
N LEU A 268 -5.99 3.93 -14.20
CA LEU A 268 -4.94 3.10 -14.76
C LEU A 268 -5.52 1.96 -15.62
N GLU A 269 -6.68 1.40 -15.32
CA GLU A 269 -7.32 0.41 -16.20
C GLU A 269 -7.77 1.04 -17.53
N GLU A 270 -8.33 2.26 -17.49
CA GLU A 270 -8.81 2.98 -18.66
C GLU A 270 -7.70 3.59 -19.53
N ASN A 271 -6.53 3.90 -18.93
CA ASN A 271 -5.44 4.60 -19.61
C ASN A 271 -4.15 3.76 -19.58
N THR A 272 -4.05 2.82 -20.52
CA THR A 272 -2.96 1.85 -20.58
C THR A 272 -1.59 2.44 -20.90
N ASP A 273 -1.54 3.66 -21.44
CA ASP A 273 -0.33 4.44 -21.66
C ASP A 273 0.24 5.07 -20.37
N TYR A 274 -0.45 4.94 -19.24
CA TYR A 274 0.02 5.36 -17.93
C TYR A 274 0.38 4.16 -17.05
N SER A 275 1.53 4.26 -16.36
CA SER A 275 2.02 3.27 -15.41
C SER A 275 1.98 3.77 -13.97
N ILE A 276 1.86 5.10 -13.77
CA ILE A 276 1.82 5.74 -12.46
C ILE A 276 0.66 6.75 -12.42
N HIS A 277 -0.09 6.73 -11.32
CA HIS A 277 -1.04 7.76 -10.94
C HIS A 277 -0.64 8.32 -9.57
N SER A 278 -0.53 9.63 -9.47
CA SER A 278 -0.23 10.37 -8.23
C SER A 278 -1.25 11.50 -8.06
N GLY A 279 -1.17 12.22 -6.95
CA GLY A 279 -2.01 13.38 -6.71
C GLY A 279 -1.29 14.37 -5.80
N HIS A 280 -2.08 15.19 -5.13
CA HIS A 280 -1.56 16.15 -4.18
C HIS A 280 -1.61 15.62 -2.75
N ALA A 281 -0.77 16.18 -1.89
CA ALA A 281 -0.86 15.99 -0.44
C ALA A 281 -0.83 17.35 0.26
N GLN A 282 -1.45 17.46 1.42
CA GLN A 282 -1.33 18.63 2.27
C GLN A 282 -0.24 18.39 3.32
N ARG A 283 0.67 19.35 3.54
CA ARG A 283 1.66 19.21 4.61
C ARG A 283 1.02 19.43 5.98
N LEU A 284 1.45 18.65 6.97
CA LEU A 284 1.16 18.88 8.38
C LEU A 284 2.48 19.20 9.10
N ILE A 285 2.61 20.43 9.61
CA ILE A 285 3.80 20.94 10.29
C ILE A 285 3.37 21.40 11.68
N GLU A 286 3.98 20.87 12.74
CA GLU A 286 3.65 21.22 14.13
C GLU A 286 2.14 21.15 14.45
N GLY A 287 1.46 20.12 13.92
CA GLY A 287 0.02 19.90 14.10
C GLY A 287 -0.89 20.85 13.31
N LYS A 288 -0.34 21.69 12.42
CA LYS A 288 -1.12 22.59 11.55
C LYS A 288 -0.97 22.21 10.09
N LEU A 289 -2.11 22.14 9.41
CA LEU A 289 -2.15 21.95 7.98
C LEU A 289 -1.59 23.20 7.28
N SER A 290 -0.70 22.98 6.33
CA SER A 290 0.03 24.00 5.56
C SER A 290 -0.33 23.89 4.07
N ASP A 291 0.60 24.23 3.20
CA ASP A 291 0.57 24.16 1.75
C ASP A 291 0.29 22.76 1.19
N VAL A 292 -0.22 22.77 -0.04
CA VAL A 292 -0.45 21.58 -0.85
C VAL A 292 0.80 21.33 -1.72
N ILE A 293 1.30 20.11 -1.68
CA ILE A 293 2.43 19.61 -2.48
C ILE A 293 1.94 18.64 -3.56
N GLY A 294 2.74 18.47 -4.60
CA GLY A 294 2.52 17.44 -5.64
C GLY A 294 2.27 17.94 -7.05
N ASN A 295 2.21 19.26 -7.28
CA ASN A 295 2.21 19.80 -8.65
C ASN A 295 2.83 21.20 -8.71
N SER A 296 4.16 21.26 -8.63
CA SER A 296 4.92 22.52 -8.68
C SER A 296 4.80 23.27 -10.02
N HIS A 297 4.26 22.64 -11.07
CA HIS A 297 4.29 23.17 -12.45
C HIS A 297 2.94 23.15 -13.18
N HIS A 298 1.83 22.86 -12.49
CA HIS A 298 0.49 22.66 -13.10
C HIS A 298 0.47 21.63 -14.24
N LYS A 299 1.47 20.75 -14.29
CA LYS A 299 1.62 19.73 -15.32
C LYS A 299 0.96 18.45 -14.82
N LYS A 300 0.06 17.88 -15.63
CA LYS A 300 -0.69 16.65 -15.27
C LYS A 300 -0.03 15.37 -15.75
N THR A 301 0.82 15.44 -16.77
CA THR A 301 1.40 14.25 -17.40
C THR A 301 2.91 14.38 -17.42
N TYR A 302 3.61 13.45 -16.78
CA TYR A 302 5.07 13.40 -16.73
C TYR A 302 5.58 12.16 -17.48
N GLN A 303 6.73 12.33 -18.13
CA GLN A 303 7.46 11.27 -18.81
C GLN A 303 8.79 11.02 -18.07
N LEU A 304 9.49 9.94 -18.40
CA LEU A 304 10.78 9.58 -17.79
C LEU A 304 11.74 10.78 -17.69
N LYS A 305 11.85 11.58 -18.76
CA LYS A 305 12.72 12.77 -18.81
C LYS A 305 12.45 13.82 -17.74
N ASP A 306 11.20 13.91 -17.26
CA ASP A 306 10.84 14.90 -16.26
C ASP A 306 11.40 14.54 -14.88
N PHE A 307 11.77 13.27 -14.67
CA PHE A 307 12.37 12.76 -13.43
C PHE A 307 13.90 12.80 -13.45
N PHE A 308 14.56 13.48 -14.40
CA PHE A 308 16.03 13.49 -14.42
C PHE A 308 16.66 14.48 -13.44
N THR A 309 15.95 15.55 -13.08
CA THR A 309 16.49 16.63 -12.24
C THR A 309 15.63 16.99 -11.03
N GLN A 310 14.40 16.49 -10.97
CA GLN A 310 13.49 16.71 -9.85
C GLN A 310 12.54 15.54 -9.62
N ASN A 311 12.11 15.36 -8.38
CA ASN A 311 11.01 14.48 -8.04
C ASN A 311 9.69 15.22 -8.23
N ASN A 312 8.83 14.72 -9.12
CA ASN A 312 7.57 15.39 -9.49
C ASN A 312 6.33 14.81 -8.82
N LEU A 313 6.47 13.74 -8.05
CA LEU A 313 5.34 13.01 -7.45
C LEU A 313 5.50 12.97 -5.94
N VAL A 314 4.38 12.87 -5.22
CA VAL A 314 4.38 12.72 -3.76
C VAL A 314 4.22 11.25 -3.42
N ALA A 315 5.20 10.69 -2.71
CA ALA A 315 5.29 9.27 -2.36
C ALA A 315 3.96 8.69 -1.85
N CYS A 316 3.42 9.23 -0.76
CA CYS A 316 2.19 8.77 -0.11
C CYS A 316 0.91 8.94 -0.95
N THR A 317 0.97 9.59 -2.12
CA THR A 317 -0.18 9.69 -3.02
C THR A 317 -0.10 8.73 -4.20
N SER A 318 1.10 8.19 -4.49
CA SER A 318 1.37 7.46 -5.71
C SER A 318 0.84 6.02 -5.69
N MET A 319 0.25 5.61 -6.81
CA MET A 319 -0.06 4.24 -7.18
C MET A 319 0.57 3.94 -8.54
N PHE A 320 1.10 2.75 -8.72
CA PHE A 320 1.69 2.35 -9.99
C PHE A 320 1.43 0.89 -10.32
N ARG A 321 1.56 0.54 -11.60
CA ARG A 321 1.49 -0.83 -12.09
C ARG A 321 2.63 -1.64 -11.49
N ASN A 322 2.28 -2.76 -10.90
CA ASN A 322 3.27 -3.67 -10.36
C ASN A 322 4.02 -4.34 -11.53
N TYR A 323 5.34 -4.37 -11.41
CA TYR A 323 6.25 -5.13 -12.26
C TYR A 323 7.35 -5.70 -11.35
N ASN A 324 8.21 -6.55 -11.89
CA ASN A 324 9.32 -7.07 -11.12
C ASN A 324 10.38 -5.98 -10.92
N ILE A 325 10.19 -5.11 -9.93
CA ILE A 325 11.07 -3.98 -9.61
C ILE A 325 12.50 -4.51 -9.40
N HIS A 326 13.47 -3.92 -10.08
CA HIS A 326 14.87 -4.31 -9.98
C HIS A 326 15.51 -3.72 -8.72
N LEU A 327 15.25 -4.36 -7.58
CA LEU A 327 15.60 -3.88 -6.23
C LEU A 327 17.10 -3.62 -6.01
N ASP A 328 17.97 -4.27 -6.80
CA ASP A 328 19.42 -4.04 -6.74
C ASP A 328 19.84 -2.62 -7.13
N TYR A 329 19.05 -1.93 -7.97
CA TYR A 329 19.31 -0.54 -8.35
C TYR A 329 19.17 0.43 -7.18
N PHE A 330 18.37 0.06 -6.16
CA PHE A 330 18.08 0.89 -4.99
C PHE A 330 19.13 0.81 -3.89
N LYS A 331 20.12 -0.09 -3.99
CA LYS A 331 21.20 -0.20 -2.99
C LYS A 331 21.94 1.13 -2.88
N ASN A 332 22.07 1.63 -1.65
CA ASN A 332 22.71 2.92 -1.32
C ASN A 332 22.00 4.16 -1.89
N ILE A 333 20.74 4.08 -2.34
CA ILE A 333 19.98 5.27 -2.81
C ILE A 333 19.43 6.05 -1.62
N TYR A 334 19.55 7.38 -1.69
CA TYR A 334 19.12 8.29 -0.62
C TYR A 334 17.66 8.78 -0.78
N PHE A 335 17.16 8.89 -2.02
CA PHE A 335 15.77 9.24 -2.33
C PHE A 335 15.15 8.09 -3.13
N GLY A 336 14.57 7.12 -2.41
CA GLY A 336 14.15 5.83 -2.98
C GLY A 336 12.96 5.97 -3.94
N ASP A 337 12.02 6.85 -3.63
CA ASP A 337 10.80 7.10 -4.39
C ASP A 337 11.09 7.73 -5.77
N TRP A 338 12.01 8.69 -5.83
CA TRP A 338 12.36 9.33 -7.09
C TRP A 338 12.96 8.35 -8.10
N MET A 339 13.91 7.52 -7.66
CA MET A 339 14.46 6.46 -8.53
C MET A 339 13.40 5.45 -8.93
N LEU A 340 12.46 5.14 -8.03
CA LEU A 340 11.40 4.17 -8.27
C LEU A 340 10.53 4.61 -9.45
N TYR A 341 10.14 5.88 -9.51
CA TYR A 341 9.35 6.39 -10.62
C TYR A 341 10.09 6.32 -11.96
N ALA A 342 11.39 6.63 -11.97
CA ALA A 342 12.20 6.50 -13.18
C ALA A 342 12.35 5.02 -13.63
N ASP A 343 12.51 4.09 -12.68
CA ASP A 343 12.59 2.66 -12.97
C ASP A 343 11.26 2.13 -13.54
N ILE A 344 10.12 2.49 -12.93
CA ILE A 344 8.78 2.15 -13.43
C ILE A 344 8.58 2.65 -14.86
N LEU A 345 8.86 3.94 -15.13
CA LEU A 345 8.69 4.52 -16.47
C LEU A 345 9.64 3.92 -17.51
N THR A 346 10.76 3.33 -17.08
CA THR A 346 11.66 2.58 -17.96
C THR A 346 11.15 1.16 -18.21
N ALA A 347 10.59 0.50 -17.18
CA ALA A 347 10.03 -0.85 -17.29
C ALA A 347 8.76 -0.91 -18.15
N PHE A 348 8.04 0.20 -18.27
CA PHE A 348 6.93 0.39 -19.19
C PHE A 348 7.30 1.41 -20.27
N PRO A 349 7.94 0.99 -21.39
CA PRO A 349 8.36 1.89 -22.45
C PRO A 349 7.21 2.78 -22.96
N ASP A 350 7.51 4.04 -23.24
CA ASP A 350 6.57 5.09 -23.68
C ASP A 350 5.45 5.42 -22.66
N SER A 351 5.53 4.85 -21.45
CA SER A 351 4.54 5.12 -20.42
C SER A 351 4.74 6.48 -19.76
N LYS A 352 3.66 6.96 -19.14
CA LYS A 352 3.55 8.25 -18.48
C LYS A 352 3.14 8.08 -17.02
N ALA A 353 3.46 9.10 -16.23
CA ALA A 353 2.89 9.33 -14.92
C ALA A 353 1.80 10.41 -15.01
N TYR A 354 0.66 10.17 -14.38
CA TYR A 354 -0.41 11.15 -14.25
C TYR A 354 -0.44 11.74 -12.84
N VAL A 355 -0.65 13.05 -12.73
CA VAL A 355 -0.90 13.77 -11.48
C VAL A 355 -2.28 14.38 -11.57
N SER A 356 -3.21 13.87 -10.75
CA SER A 356 -4.55 14.44 -10.62
C SER A 356 -4.55 15.69 -9.72
N GLU A 357 -5.57 16.53 -9.85
CA GLU A 357 -5.79 17.69 -8.96
C GLU A 357 -6.27 17.32 -7.54
N GLU A 358 -6.54 16.03 -7.31
CA GLU A 358 -7.09 15.51 -6.06
C GLU A 358 -6.04 15.55 -4.93
N CYS A 359 -6.44 15.99 -3.74
CA CYS A 359 -5.62 15.91 -2.54
C CYS A 359 -5.90 14.59 -1.81
N TYR A 360 -5.03 13.60 -2.02
CA TYR A 360 -5.23 12.23 -1.54
C TYR A 360 -4.66 11.94 -0.16
N SER A 361 -3.74 12.77 0.32
CA SER A 361 -2.96 12.47 1.52
C SER A 361 -2.66 13.71 2.34
N VAL A 362 -2.33 13.51 3.60
CA VAL A 362 -1.61 14.45 4.43
C VAL A 362 -0.21 13.91 4.66
N TYR A 363 0.78 14.73 4.33
CA TYR A 363 2.20 14.46 4.50
C TYR A 363 2.70 15.08 5.80
N ARG A 364 3.11 14.27 6.79
CA ARG A 364 3.57 14.80 8.08
C ARG A 364 5.05 15.17 8.02
N VAL A 365 5.35 16.38 8.49
CA VAL A 365 6.71 16.90 8.56
C VAL A 365 7.18 16.84 10.01
N ASN A 366 7.92 15.78 10.34
CA ASN A 366 8.40 15.50 11.69
C ASN A 366 9.91 15.77 11.80
N GLU A 367 10.41 16.19 12.98
CA GLU A 367 11.85 16.45 13.21
C GLU A 367 12.75 15.23 12.92
N SER A 368 12.20 14.03 13.07
CA SER A 368 12.87 12.76 12.74
C SER A 368 12.88 12.42 11.24
N GLY A 369 12.16 13.17 10.42
CA GLY A 369 12.01 12.91 8.99
C GLY A 369 13.33 12.97 8.23
N ALA A 370 13.53 12.01 7.33
CA ALA A 370 14.79 11.88 6.59
C ALA A 370 15.17 13.14 5.80
N MET A 371 14.17 13.93 5.35
CA MET A 371 14.37 15.18 4.62
C MET A 371 14.77 16.36 5.52
N LEU A 372 14.17 16.50 6.72
CA LEU A 372 14.46 17.60 7.65
C LEU A 372 15.85 17.50 8.29
N GLN A 373 16.41 16.30 8.39
CA GLN A 373 17.81 16.11 8.82
C GLN A 373 18.85 16.71 7.84
N LEU A 374 18.41 17.22 6.68
CA LEU A 374 19.26 17.60 5.57
C LEU A 374 18.87 18.97 5.03
N GLU A 375 19.33 20.01 5.70
CA GLU A 375 19.23 21.37 5.17
C GLU A 375 20.55 21.86 4.55
N GLY A 376 20.42 22.80 3.61
CA GLY A 376 21.55 23.41 2.93
C GLY A 376 22.38 22.42 2.11
N ILE A 377 23.70 22.48 2.26
CA ILE A 377 24.63 21.82 1.34
C ILE A 377 24.49 20.29 1.26
N LYS A 378 24.05 19.67 2.35
CA LYS A 378 23.86 18.21 2.38
C LYS A 378 22.71 17.78 1.47
N SER A 379 21.66 18.61 1.35
CA SER A 379 20.54 18.40 0.43
C SER A 379 21.03 18.49 -1.02
N ASP A 380 21.76 19.56 -1.35
CA ASP A 380 22.35 19.76 -2.68
C ASP A 380 23.26 18.59 -3.10
N GLN A 381 24.11 18.10 -2.19
CA GLN A 381 24.96 16.92 -2.45
C GLN A 381 24.14 15.69 -2.81
N LYS A 382 23.07 15.41 -2.07
CA LYS A 382 22.24 14.24 -2.33
C LYS A 382 21.47 14.37 -3.64
N HIS A 383 20.90 15.53 -3.94
CA HIS A 383 20.25 15.78 -5.24
C HIS A 383 21.25 15.58 -6.39
N PHE A 384 22.44 16.18 -6.31
CA PHE A 384 23.47 16.04 -7.33
C PHE A 384 23.87 14.57 -7.56
N PHE A 385 24.11 13.81 -6.49
CA PHE A 385 24.43 12.39 -6.60
C PHE A 385 23.27 11.53 -7.10
N GLN A 386 22.02 11.89 -6.77
CA GLN A 386 20.85 11.19 -7.29
C GLN A 386 20.73 11.37 -8.81
N ILE A 387 20.91 12.60 -9.31
CA ILE A 387 20.89 12.90 -10.75
C ILE A 387 22.02 12.15 -11.48
N GLU A 388 23.22 12.12 -10.89
CA GLU A 388 24.35 11.36 -11.44
C GLU A 388 24.02 9.88 -11.60
N ARG A 389 23.32 9.30 -10.62
CA ARG A 389 22.93 7.89 -10.64
C ARG A 389 21.82 7.60 -11.64
N ILE A 390 20.76 8.40 -11.66
CA ILE A 390 19.69 8.28 -12.67
C ILE A 390 20.31 8.27 -14.06
N ASN A 391 21.23 9.20 -14.34
CA ASN A 391 21.91 9.22 -15.63
C ASN A 391 22.85 8.04 -15.86
N HIS A 392 23.55 7.56 -14.83
CA HIS A 392 24.38 6.36 -14.96
C HIS A 392 23.56 5.13 -15.36
N PHE A 393 22.40 4.94 -14.73
CA PHE A 393 21.52 3.79 -14.98
C PHE A 393 20.79 3.92 -16.32
N PHE A 394 20.24 5.08 -16.62
CA PHE A 394 19.35 5.28 -17.77
C PHE A 394 20.05 5.89 -19.00
N LYS A 395 21.33 6.28 -18.90
CA LYS A 395 22.17 6.87 -19.98
C LYS A 395 21.49 8.01 -20.74
N THR A 396 21.01 9.00 -19.99
CA THR A 396 20.06 10.00 -20.48
C THR A 396 20.74 11.27 -20.98
N ALA A 397 20.14 11.95 -21.96
CA ALA A 397 20.57 13.29 -22.36
C ALA A 397 19.81 14.35 -21.56
N TYR A 398 20.51 15.37 -21.09
CA TYR A 398 19.94 16.48 -20.32
C TYR A 398 19.45 17.62 -21.23
N SER A 399 18.31 18.22 -20.88
CA SER A 399 17.90 19.50 -21.46
C SER A 399 18.80 20.65 -21.00
N ASP A 400 18.74 21.80 -21.68
CA ASP A 400 19.52 22.97 -21.25
C ASP A 400 19.09 23.47 -19.87
N GLN A 401 17.81 23.32 -19.52
CA GLN A 401 17.29 23.65 -18.18
C GLN A 401 17.81 22.66 -17.12
N ASP A 402 17.82 21.36 -17.42
CA ASP A 402 18.38 20.34 -16.53
C ASP A 402 19.85 20.62 -16.22
N ILE A 403 20.60 21.02 -17.25
CA ILE A 403 22.00 21.40 -17.12
C ILE A 403 22.14 22.60 -16.17
N ILE A 404 21.31 23.65 -16.31
CA ILE A 404 21.34 24.80 -15.39
C ILE A 404 21.15 24.34 -13.94
N THR A 405 20.13 23.52 -13.67
CA THR A 405 19.85 22.99 -12.33
C THR A 405 21.01 22.17 -11.77
N ILE A 406 21.56 21.23 -12.56
CA ILE A 406 22.71 20.41 -12.16
C ILE A 406 23.93 21.31 -11.84
N ASN A 407 24.13 22.37 -12.62
CA ASN A 407 25.21 23.31 -12.42
C ASN A 407 25.07 24.09 -11.11
N GLU A 408 23.86 24.50 -10.76
CA GLU A 408 23.57 25.22 -9.52
C GLU A 408 23.93 24.36 -8.30
N TYR A 409 23.44 23.11 -8.26
CA TYR A 409 23.81 22.15 -7.21
C TYR A 409 25.33 21.95 -7.15
N ALA A 410 25.97 21.65 -8.28
CA ALA A 410 27.41 21.42 -8.33
C ALA A 410 28.23 22.64 -7.86
N ILE A 411 27.81 23.86 -8.23
CA ILE A 411 28.48 25.10 -7.86
C ILE A 411 28.30 25.40 -6.36
N ASN A 412 27.11 25.18 -5.80
CA ASN A 412 26.87 25.37 -4.37
C ASN A 412 27.78 24.46 -3.55
N ILE A 413 27.83 23.17 -3.89
CA ILE A 413 28.70 22.18 -3.24
C ILE A 413 30.18 22.56 -3.40
N TYR A 414 30.59 22.97 -4.60
CA TYR A 414 31.95 23.41 -4.87
C TYR A 414 32.35 24.62 -4.01
N LYS A 415 31.49 25.65 -3.93
CA LYS A 415 31.71 26.85 -3.11
C LYS A 415 31.84 26.49 -1.63
N TYR A 416 30.98 25.60 -1.13
CA TYR A 416 31.04 25.15 0.26
C TYR A 416 32.40 24.53 0.59
N PHE A 417 32.91 23.61 -0.24
CA PHE A 417 34.21 23.00 -0.01
C PHE A 417 35.36 24.03 -0.07
N LEU A 418 35.29 25.01 -0.99
CA LEU A 418 36.29 26.08 -1.05
C LEU A 418 36.29 26.97 0.20
N ILE A 419 35.12 27.35 0.72
CA ILE A 419 34.99 28.17 1.94
C ILE A 419 35.60 27.45 3.15
N HIS A 420 35.45 26.13 3.22
CA HIS A 420 35.99 25.30 4.30
C HIS A 420 37.43 24.81 4.04
N ASN A 421 38.12 25.36 3.03
CA ASN A 421 39.48 24.98 2.63
C ASN A 421 39.67 23.49 2.24
N ASP A 422 38.61 22.78 1.90
CA ASP A 422 38.68 21.41 1.38
C ASP A 422 38.86 21.40 -0.15
N LEU A 423 40.11 21.52 -0.58
CA LEU A 423 40.46 21.55 -2.00
C LEU A 423 40.23 20.20 -2.69
N THR A 424 40.39 19.10 -1.97
CA THR A 424 40.16 17.74 -2.50
C THR A 424 38.68 17.53 -2.79
N GLY A 425 37.80 17.90 -1.85
CA GLY A 425 36.35 17.87 -2.03
C GLY A 425 35.90 18.74 -3.19
N ALA A 426 36.41 19.98 -3.27
CA ALA A 426 36.13 20.89 -4.38
C ALA A 426 36.57 20.29 -5.75
N PHE A 427 37.77 19.73 -5.83
CA PHE A 427 38.25 19.08 -7.05
C PHE A 427 37.40 17.86 -7.45
N ASN A 428 37.00 17.03 -6.48
CA ASN A 428 36.18 15.86 -6.72
C ASN A 428 34.80 16.22 -7.29
N ILE A 429 34.14 17.25 -6.75
CA ILE A 429 32.86 17.73 -7.27
C ILE A 429 33.00 18.30 -8.68
N PHE A 430 34.03 19.11 -8.93
CA PHE A 430 34.32 19.61 -10.27
C PHE A 430 34.47 18.46 -11.27
N TRP A 431 35.25 17.43 -10.93
CA TRP A 431 35.51 16.30 -11.82
C TRP A 431 34.28 15.41 -12.06
N ARG A 432 33.46 15.15 -11.03
CA ARG A 432 32.20 14.40 -11.19
C ARG A 432 31.22 15.16 -12.07
N HIS A 433 31.05 16.44 -11.81
CA HIS A 433 30.19 17.30 -12.61
C HIS A 433 30.64 17.34 -14.08
N PHE A 434 31.94 17.50 -14.32
CA PHE A 434 32.52 17.45 -15.67
C PHE A 434 32.10 16.20 -16.44
N LYS A 435 32.20 15.02 -15.80
CA LYS A 435 31.82 13.74 -16.42
C LYS A 435 30.33 13.65 -16.71
N LEU A 436 29.50 14.25 -15.85
CA LEU A 436 28.06 14.13 -15.94
C LEU A 436 27.49 14.88 -17.15
N ILE A 437 28.00 16.09 -17.45
CA ILE A 437 27.38 17.00 -18.44
C ILE A 437 28.21 17.24 -19.71
N ASN A 438 29.22 16.41 -20.01
CA ASN A 438 30.05 16.50 -21.23
C ASN A 438 30.41 17.95 -21.65
N PHE A 439 30.81 18.78 -20.67
CA PHE A 439 31.40 20.10 -20.89
C PHE A 439 30.52 21.21 -21.52
N LYS A 440 29.22 21.28 -21.20
CA LYS A 440 28.39 22.43 -21.64
C LYS A 440 28.58 23.75 -20.85
N ILE A 441 29.40 23.78 -19.78
CA ILE A 441 29.74 25.03 -19.06
C ILE A 441 31.18 25.48 -19.34
N PRO A 442 31.45 26.78 -19.54
CA PRO A 442 32.81 27.29 -19.61
C PRO A 442 33.53 27.10 -18.27
N PHE A 443 34.64 26.35 -18.28
CA PHE A 443 35.66 26.24 -17.21
C PHE A 443 35.95 27.56 -16.47
N ARG A 444 35.77 28.69 -17.17
CA ARG A 444 35.87 30.07 -16.66
C ARG A 444 35.02 30.37 -15.42
N LYS A 445 33.83 29.78 -15.23
CA LYS A 445 33.01 30.00 -14.02
C LYS A 445 33.65 29.38 -12.77
N TYR A 446 34.23 28.19 -12.87
CA TYR A 446 34.96 27.58 -11.75
C TYR A 446 36.21 28.39 -11.38
N LEU A 447 36.93 28.89 -12.39
CA LEU A 447 38.09 29.78 -12.18
C LEU A 447 37.73 31.11 -11.49
N SER A 448 36.57 31.71 -11.81
CA SER A 448 36.16 32.97 -11.16
C SER A 448 35.88 32.78 -9.67
N TYR A 449 35.34 31.63 -9.26
CA TYR A 449 35.10 31.34 -7.84
C TYR A 449 36.38 31.00 -7.08
N PHE A 450 37.33 30.32 -7.73
CA PHE A 450 38.66 30.10 -7.14
C PHE A 450 39.38 31.42 -6.83
N ARG A 451 39.13 32.47 -7.64
CA ARG A 451 39.66 33.83 -7.40
C ARG A 451 38.99 34.54 -6.22
N TYR A 452 37.70 34.29 -5.95
CA TYR A 452 36.98 34.85 -4.81
C TYR A 452 37.51 34.36 -3.45
N ARG A 453 38.14 33.17 -3.40
CA ARG A 453 38.85 32.67 -2.20
C ARG A 453 39.95 33.62 -1.71
N LYS A 454 40.57 34.41 -2.60
CA LYS A 454 41.61 35.39 -2.22
C LYS A 454 41.06 36.67 -1.56
N GLN A 455 39.74 36.85 -1.50
CA GLN A 455 39.10 38.03 -0.91
C GLN A 455 38.38 37.74 0.43
N LEU A 456 38.18 36.48 0.79
CA LEU A 456 37.51 36.04 2.02
C LEU A 456 38.45 35.37 3.04
N ALA A 457 39.73 35.18 2.67
CA ALA A 457 40.84 34.84 3.56
C ALA A 457 41.71 36.08 3.72
#